data_AF-A0A2G6LFL3-F1
#
_entry.id   AF-A0A2G6LFL3-F1
#
_cell.length_a   1.000
_cell.length_b   1.000
_cell.length_c   1.000
_cell.angle_alpha   90.00
_cell.angle_beta   90.00
_cell.angle_gamma   90.00
#
_symmetry.space_group_name_H-M   'P 1'
#
loop_
_entity.id
_entity.type
_entity.pdbx_description
1 polymer ?
#
loop_
_entity_poly.entity_id
_entity_poly.type
_entity_poly.pdbx_seq_one_letter_code
_entity_poly.pdbx_strand_id
1 'polypeptide(L)'
;LKQSALLKQLINEGKTEKQAMIALVKAISVIKPNVSERNTTNYVSVTFSAESPNIAQKALQKFIDFINHDVRQTMAEDLVVEIESKINTLKIKKESLKLFSDTALDVRLKNLEKAYLIAKNAGIKEYSKIHNGALVIPSNVGSEVGVKLKDSRLSDDGFLFMLGENYLLAQINVLKGNKVIYPEAYYQASLKIDLLSDLLSNKENLIFDTFHYQSSPSFPLQRDKPRRALIVLIGTFSGGVLGILVALFMTALEARKTRLR
;
A
#
# COMPACT_ATOMS: atom_id res chain seq x y z
N LEU A 1 -4.35 -1.07 25.33
CA LEU A 1 -4.13 -0.13 26.47
C LEU A 1 -5.29 -0.07 27.48
N LYS A 2 -6.56 -0.27 27.09
CA LYS A 2 -7.75 -0.22 27.97
C LYS A 2 -7.73 -1.11 29.22
N GLN A 3 -6.92 -2.16 29.24
CA GLN A 3 -6.83 -3.12 30.35
C GLN A 3 -5.51 -3.02 31.15
N SER A 4 -4.63 -2.06 30.86
CA SER A 4 -3.37 -1.95 31.60
C SER A 4 -3.63 -1.41 33.01
N ALA A 5 -3.04 -2.05 34.02
CA ALA A 5 -3.13 -1.61 35.42
C ALA A 5 -2.66 -0.15 35.60
N LEU A 6 -1.73 0.30 34.75
CA LEU A 6 -1.22 1.66 34.68
C LEU A 6 -2.26 2.67 34.18
N LEU A 7 -3.06 2.28 33.18
CA LEU A 7 -4.16 3.12 32.68
C LEU A 7 -5.27 3.23 33.72
N LYS A 8 -5.59 2.13 34.42
CA LYS A 8 -6.54 2.14 35.54
C LYS A 8 -6.05 3.01 36.72
N GLN A 9 -4.75 3.04 36.99
CA GLN A 9 -4.16 3.88 38.03
C GLN A 9 -4.22 5.37 37.64
N LEU A 10 -3.90 5.72 36.40
CA LEU A 10 -4.01 7.09 35.87
C LEU A 10 -5.47 7.58 35.72
N ILE A 11 -6.42 6.68 35.47
CA ILE A 11 -7.86 6.99 35.43
C ILE A 11 -8.43 7.14 36.86
N ASN A 12 -7.97 6.34 37.82
CA ASN A 12 -8.34 6.48 39.24
C ASN A 12 -7.87 7.80 39.86
N GLU A 13 -6.87 8.46 39.29
CA GLU A 13 -6.43 9.83 39.66
C GLU A 13 -7.30 10.94 39.03
N GLY A 14 -8.44 10.61 38.42
CA GLY A 14 -9.43 11.57 37.94
C GLY A 14 -9.22 12.10 36.52
N LYS A 15 -8.33 11.50 35.72
CA LYS A 15 -8.11 11.87 34.31
C LYS A 15 -8.98 11.05 33.37
N THR A 16 -9.53 11.68 32.34
CA THR A 16 -10.23 10.95 31.26
C THR A 16 -9.27 10.06 30.49
N GLU A 17 -9.77 8.95 29.91
CA GLU A 17 -8.96 7.95 29.19
C GLU A 17 -8.06 8.57 28.10
N LYS A 18 -8.58 9.60 27.40
CA LYS A 18 -7.86 10.39 26.40
C LYS A 18 -6.73 11.24 27.02
N GLN A 19 -6.94 11.82 28.20
CA GLN A 19 -5.93 12.61 28.93
C GLN A 19 -4.82 11.72 29.52
N ALA A 20 -5.17 10.53 30.04
CA ALA A 20 -4.20 9.55 30.50
C ALA A 20 -3.30 9.06 29.35
N MET A 21 -3.88 8.81 28.17
CA MET A 21 -3.14 8.51 26.95
C MET A 21 -2.22 9.65 26.51
N ILE A 22 -2.68 10.90 26.49
CA ILE A 22 -1.86 12.06 26.13
C ILE A 22 -0.69 12.26 27.12
N ALA A 23 -0.92 12.04 28.42
CA ALA A 23 0.12 12.11 29.44
C ALA A 23 1.18 11.01 29.25
N LEU A 24 0.76 9.78 28.93
CA LEU A 24 1.66 8.68 28.59
C LEU A 24 2.49 8.98 27.33
N VAL A 25 1.88 9.54 26.28
CA VAL A 25 2.56 9.94 25.05
C VAL A 25 3.58 11.05 25.30
N LYS A 26 3.27 12.03 26.16
CA LYS A 26 4.24 13.08 26.56
C LYS A 26 5.44 12.55 27.34
N ALA A 27 5.30 11.44 28.06
CA ALA A 27 6.38 10.81 28.81
C ALA A 27 7.28 9.92 27.93
N ILE A 28 6.91 9.68 26.68
CA ILE A 28 7.71 8.95 25.70
C ILE A 28 8.60 9.94 24.96
N SER A 29 9.92 9.70 25.00
CA SER A 29 10.86 10.41 24.15
C SER A 29 11.27 9.51 22.99
N VAL A 30 11.01 9.96 21.76
CA VAL A 30 11.46 9.29 20.54
C VAL A 30 12.68 10.04 20.04
N ILE A 31 13.86 9.42 20.16
CA ILE A 31 15.11 9.97 19.66
C ILE A 31 15.35 9.36 18.28
N LYS A 32 15.18 10.17 17.24
CA LYS A 32 15.55 9.80 15.87
C LYS A 32 17.05 10.02 15.66
N PRO A 33 17.76 9.10 14.99
CA PRO A 33 19.19 9.25 14.75
C PRO A 33 19.46 10.48 13.87
N ASN A 34 20.51 11.24 14.21
CA ASN A 34 20.98 12.35 13.40
C ASN A 34 21.80 11.80 12.23
N VAL A 35 21.30 11.97 11.01
CA VAL A 35 21.91 11.48 9.74
C VAL A 35 23.28 12.14 9.46
N SER A 36 23.65 13.17 10.23
CA SER A 36 24.90 13.94 10.06
C SER A 36 26.13 13.28 10.71
N GLU A 37 25.94 12.31 11.60
CA GLU A 37 27.04 11.65 12.31
C GLU A 37 27.42 10.35 11.60
N ARG A 38 28.69 10.28 11.17
CA ARG A 38 29.25 9.29 10.23
C ARG A 38 29.17 7.81 10.66
N ASN A 39 28.53 7.50 11.79
CA ASN A 39 28.35 6.18 12.39
C ASN A 39 26.95 5.96 13.01
N THR A 40 25.92 6.76 12.67
CA THR A 40 24.58 6.52 13.20
C THR A 40 23.89 5.42 12.41
N THR A 41 23.79 4.26 13.03
CA THR A 41 22.90 3.21 12.59
C THR A 41 21.46 3.72 12.53
N ASN A 42 20.70 3.34 11.50
CA ASN A 42 19.37 3.87 11.16
C ASN A 42 18.23 3.49 12.15
N TYR A 43 18.55 3.26 13.42
CA TYR A 43 17.63 2.76 14.44
C TYR A 43 16.98 3.88 15.24
N VAL A 44 15.69 3.73 15.55
CA VAL A 44 14.94 4.65 16.40
C VAL A 44 15.03 4.19 17.85
N SER A 45 15.49 5.06 18.75
CA SER A 45 15.49 4.77 20.19
C SER A 45 14.22 5.32 20.83
N VAL A 46 13.50 4.45 21.53
CA VAL A 46 12.27 4.79 22.25
C VAL A 46 12.52 4.61 23.74
N THR A 47 12.37 5.68 24.52
CA THR A 47 12.57 5.67 25.97
C THR A 47 11.31 6.08 26.72
N PHE A 48 11.12 5.50 27.90
CA PHE A 48 10.00 5.81 28.79
C PHE A 48 10.49 5.89 30.23
N SER A 49 10.20 7.01 30.89
CA SER A 49 10.59 7.25 32.28
C SER A 49 9.38 7.15 33.21
N ALA A 50 9.54 6.44 34.33
CA ALA A 50 8.52 6.30 35.37
C ALA A 50 9.14 6.26 36.77
N GLU A 51 8.30 6.33 37.81
CA GLU A 51 8.73 6.37 39.21
C GLU A 51 9.42 5.08 39.69
N SER A 52 9.16 3.95 39.04
CA SER A 52 9.71 2.64 39.36
C SER A 52 10.26 1.94 38.12
N PRO A 53 11.42 1.25 38.20
CA PRO A 53 11.98 0.45 37.11
C PRO A 53 11.00 -0.53 36.46
N ASN A 54 10.19 -1.21 37.29
CA ASN A 54 9.20 -2.18 36.81
C ASN A 54 8.08 -1.50 36.01
N ILE A 55 7.58 -0.37 36.54
CA ILE A 55 6.55 0.43 35.87
C ILE A 55 7.08 0.95 34.53
N ALA A 56 8.33 1.45 34.49
CA ALA A 56 8.95 1.97 33.28
C ALA A 56 9.06 0.90 32.18
N GLN A 57 9.63 -0.27 32.51
CA GLN A 57 9.80 -1.37 31.56
C GLN A 57 8.46 -1.91 31.07
N LYS A 58 7.52 -2.18 31.98
CA LYS A 58 6.21 -2.75 31.65
C LYS A 58 5.36 -1.78 30.82
N ALA A 59 5.43 -0.48 31.11
CA ALA A 59 4.76 0.54 30.32
C ALA A 59 5.32 0.62 28.90
N LEU A 60 6.64 0.64 28.75
CA LEU A 60 7.30 0.67 27.44
C LEU A 60 6.93 -0.56 26.60
N GLN A 61 7.01 -1.75 27.20
CA GLN A 61 6.60 -2.98 26.51
C GLN A 61 5.13 -2.92 26.07
N LYS A 62 4.20 -2.54 26.97
CA LYS A 62 2.78 -2.46 26.65
C LYS A 62 2.44 -1.37 25.65
N PHE A 63 3.19 -0.27 25.63
CA PHE A 63 3.05 0.78 24.63
C PHE A 63 3.48 0.26 23.25
N ILE A 64 4.64 -0.38 23.17
CA ILE A 64 5.14 -0.97 21.94
C ILE A 64 4.18 -2.03 21.40
N ASP A 65 3.70 -2.95 22.26
CA ASP A 65 2.70 -3.97 21.89
C ASP A 65 1.42 -3.34 21.33
N PHE A 66 0.97 -2.23 21.93
CA PHE A 66 -0.24 -1.53 21.51
C PHE A 66 -0.07 -0.87 20.14
N ILE A 67 0.99 -0.09 19.95
CA ILE A 67 1.28 0.55 18.66
C ILE A 67 1.43 -0.52 17.57
N ASN A 68 2.10 -1.63 17.89
CA ASN A 68 2.21 -2.75 16.98
C ASN A 68 0.88 -3.34 16.56
N HIS A 69 -0.02 -3.56 17.51
CA HIS A 69 -1.33 -4.09 17.20
C HIS A 69 -2.12 -3.12 16.31
N ASP A 70 -2.09 -1.83 16.64
CA ASP A 70 -2.79 -0.76 15.91
C ASP A 70 -2.25 -0.60 14.48
N VAL A 71 -0.92 -0.56 14.30
CA VAL A 71 -0.28 -0.45 12.99
C VAL A 71 -0.51 -1.72 12.17
N ARG A 72 -0.43 -2.93 12.77
CA ARG A 72 -0.74 -4.17 12.05
C ARG A 72 -2.17 -4.21 11.55
N GLN A 73 -3.12 -3.78 12.39
CA GLN A 73 -4.52 -3.73 11.99
C GLN A 73 -4.72 -2.73 10.85
N THR A 74 -4.15 -1.52 10.98
CA THR A 74 -4.24 -0.49 9.94
C THR A 74 -3.62 -0.97 8.62
N MET A 75 -2.43 -1.58 8.65
CA MET A 75 -1.79 -2.13 7.45
C MET A 75 -2.60 -3.24 6.79
N ALA A 76 -3.24 -4.10 7.58
CA ALA A 76 -4.10 -5.15 7.05
C ALA A 76 -5.35 -4.57 6.39
N GLU A 77 -5.98 -3.55 7.00
CA GLU A 77 -7.11 -2.82 6.41
C GLU A 77 -6.71 -2.10 5.12
N ASP A 78 -5.57 -1.39 5.12
CA ASP A 78 -5.03 -0.70 3.94
C ASP A 78 -4.76 -1.68 2.79
N LEU A 79 -4.17 -2.83 3.09
CA LEU A 79 -3.92 -3.87 2.08
C LEU A 79 -5.21 -4.42 1.49
N VAL A 80 -6.24 -4.64 2.30
CA VAL A 80 -7.56 -5.07 1.80
C VAL A 80 -8.12 -4.03 0.83
N VAL A 81 -8.08 -2.76 1.20
CA VAL A 81 -8.55 -1.65 0.35
C VAL A 81 -7.75 -1.59 -0.97
N GLU A 82 -6.43 -1.76 -0.91
CA GLU A 82 -5.57 -1.79 -2.10
C GLU A 82 -5.92 -2.95 -3.04
N ILE A 83 -6.08 -4.16 -2.49
CA ILE A 83 -6.44 -5.34 -3.26
C ILE A 83 -7.83 -5.18 -3.89
N GLU A 84 -8.82 -4.71 -3.14
CA GLU A 84 -10.17 -4.45 -3.66
C GLU A 84 -10.17 -3.41 -4.79
N SER A 85 -9.42 -2.33 -4.63
CA SER A 85 -9.21 -1.31 -5.66
C SER A 85 -8.58 -1.93 -6.92
N LYS A 86 -7.59 -2.82 -6.75
CA LYS A 86 -6.95 -3.52 -7.86
C LYS A 86 -7.90 -4.47 -8.58
N ILE A 87 -8.71 -5.23 -7.83
CA ILE A 87 -9.75 -6.11 -8.38
C ILE A 87 -10.75 -5.30 -9.20
N ASN A 88 -11.23 -4.17 -8.68
CA ASN A 88 -12.17 -3.30 -9.40
C ASN A 88 -11.57 -2.74 -10.69
N THR A 89 -10.31 -2.29 -10.65
CA THR A 89 -9.58 -1.86 -11.84
C THR A 89 -9.48 -2.97 -12.89
N LEU A 90 -9.18 -4.20 -12.46
CA LEU A 90 -9.11 -5.36 -13.35
C LEU A 90 -10.49 -5.74 -13.93
N LYS A 91 -11.57 -5.63 -13.14
CA LYS A 91 -12.94 -5.86 -13.60
C LYS A 91 -13.33 -4.88 -14.71
N ILE A 92 -13.09 -3.59 -14.50
CA ILE A 92 -13.34 -2.55 -15.51
C ILE A 92 -12.54 -2.83 -16.78
N LYS A 93 -11.25 -3.19 -16.65
CA LYS A 93 -10.41 -3.55 -17.80
C LYS A 93 -10.95 -4.78 -18.55
N LYS A 94 -11.35 -5.82 -17.82
CA LYS A 94 -11.93 -7.05 -18.39
C LYS A 94 -13.22 -6.76 -19.16
N GLU A 95 -14.08 -5.93 -18.60
CA GLU A 95 -15.34 -5.51 -19.23
C GLU A 95 -15.10 -4.67 -20.48
N SER A 96 -14.17 -3.71 -20.43
CA SER A 96 -13.78 -2.91 -21.59
C SER A 96 -13.23 -3.76 -22.73
N LEU A 97 -12.37 -4.74 -22.44
CA LEU A 97 -11.84 -5.68 -23.44
C LEU A 97 -12.94 -6.53 -24.07
N LYS A 98 -13.91 -6.98 -23.26
CA LYS A 98 -15.08 -7.70 -23.75
C LYS A 98 -15.88 -6.83 -24.70
N LEU A 99 -16.26 -5.63 -24.27
CA LEU A 99 -17.07 -4.71 -25.08
C LEU A 99 -16.38 -4.36 -26.39
N PHE A 100 -15.07 -4.09 -26.36
CA PHE A 100 -14.27 -3.82 -27.56
C PHE A 100 -14.30 -5.01 -28.53
N SER A 101 -14.12 -6.23 -28.03
CA SER A 101 -14.12 -7.44 -28.86
C SER A 101 -15.51 -7.74 -29.44
N ASP A 102 -16.56 -7.59 -28.64
CA ASP A 102 -17.95 -7.78 -29.07
C ASP A 102 -18.33 -6.73 -30.14
N THR A 103 -17.91 -5.47 -29.96
CA THR A 103 -18.12 -4.40 -30.95
C THR A 103 -17.35 -4.65 -32.24
N ALA A 104 -16.08 -5.07 -32.12
CA ALA A 104 -15.26 -5.41 -33.29
C ALA A 104 -15.86 -6.59 -34.07
N LEU A 105 -16.43 -7.58 -33.38
CA LEU A 105 -17.14 -8.69 -34.01
C LEU A 105 -18.42 -8.21 -34.73
N ASP A 106 -19.22 -7.34 -34.10
CA ASP A 106 -20.42 -6.77 -34.70
C ASP A 106 -20.11 -5.97 -35.98
N VAL A 107 -19.13 -5.07 -35.92
CA VAL A 107 -18.65 -4.31 -37.09
C VAL A 107 -18.18 -5.25 -38.20
N ARG A 108 -17.39 -6.27 -37.84
CA ARG A 108 -16.90 -7.27 -38.80
C ARG A 108 -18.04 -8.06 -39.45
N LEU A 109 -19.06 -8.46 -38.70
CA LEU A 109 -20.24 -9.14 -39.23
C LEU A 109 -21.00 -8.26 -40.21
N LYS A 110 -21.25 -6.99 -39.87
CA LYS A 110 -21.92 -6.02 -40.76
C LYS A 110 -21.16 -5.81 -42.07
N ASN A 111 -19.83 -5.71 -41.98
CA ASN A 111 -18.98 -5.58 -43.17
C ASN A 111 -19.01 -6.84 -44.04
N LEU A 112 -18.96 -8.04 -43.43
CA LEU A 112 -19.09 -9.31 -44.14
C LEU A 112 -20.46 -9.48 -44.80
N GLU A 113 -21.54 -9.11 -44.12
CA GLU A 113 -22.89 -9.14 -44.67
C GLU A 113 -23.05 -8.20 -45.86
N LYS A 114 -22.51 -6.97 -45.75
CA LYS A 114 -22.47 -6.03 -46.87
C LYS A 114 -21.68 -6.59 -48.05
N ALA A 115 -20.50 -7.16 -47.79
CA ALA A 115 -19.67 -7.78 -48.82
C ALA A 115 -20.37 -8.97 -49.49
N TYR A 116 -21.06 -9.80 -48.71
CA TYR A 116 -21.84 -10.94 -49.21
C TYR A 116 -22.97 -10.47 -50.13
N LEU A 117 -23.70 -9.42 -49.76
CA LEU A 117 -24.76 -8.83 -50.60
C LEU A 117 -24.19 -8.30 -51.93
N ILE A 118 -23.04 -7.61 -51.90
CA ILE A 118 -22.37 -7.12 -53.11
C ILE A 118 -21.94 -8.30 -53.99
N ALA A 119 -21.29 -9.31 -53.42
CA ALA A 119 -20.83 -10.49 -54.15
C ALA A 119 -21.99 -11.25 -54.81
N LYS A 120 -23.07 -11.46 -54.06
CA LYS A 120 -24.29 -12.11 -54.53
C LYS A 120 -24.94 -11.35 -55.69
N ASN A 121 -25.09 -10.03 -55.56
CA ASN A 121 -25.67 -9.19 -56.61
C ASN A 121 -24.77 -9.10 -57.85
N ALA A 122 -23.45 -9.15 -57.68
CA ALA A 122 -22.47 -9.16 -58.77
C ALA A 122 -22.27 -10.55 -59.40
N GLY A 123 -22.91 -11.61 -58.86
CA GLY A 123 -22.74 -12.99 -59.35
C GLY A 123 -21.38 -13.62 -59.06
N ILE A 124 -20.63 -13.10 -58.09
CA ILE A 124 -19.31 -13.59 -57.68
C ILE A 124 -19.51 -14.73 -56.68
N LYS A 125 -19.52 -15.97 -57.18
CA LYS A 125 -19.75 -17.16 -56.33
C LYS A 125 -18.53 -17.59 -55.51
N GLU A 126 -17.33 -17.50 -56.09
CA GLU A 126 -16.07 -17.99 -55.50
C GLU A 126 -14.92 -17.01 -55.78
N TYR A 127 -13.92 -16.94 -54.87
CA TYR A 127 -12.77 -16.03 -54.92
C TYR A 127 -11.93 -16.14 -56.21
N SER A 128 -11.94 -17.31 -56.84
CA SER A 128 -11.21 -17.58 -58.06
C SER A 128 -11.96 -18.65 -58.86
N LYS A 129 -12.39 -18.32 -60.07
CA LYS A 129 -12.68 -19.38 -61.05
C LYS A 129 -11.34 -19.80 -61.66
N ILE A 130 -10.96 -21.07 -61.50
CA ILE A 130 -9.93 -21.67 -62.34
C ILE A 130 -10.53 -21.72 -63.75
N HIS A 131 -9.99 -20.93 -64.68
CA HIS A 131 -10.33 -21.02 -66.09
C HIS A 131 -9.12 -21.64 -66.79
N ASN A 132 -9.29 -22.85 -67.35
CA ASN A 132 -8.24 -23.59 -68.07
C ASN A 132 -6.91 -23.78 -67.30
N GLY A 133 -6.97 -24.23 -66.04
CA GLY A 133 -5.77 -24.58 -65.27
C GLY A 133 -4.92 -23.40 -64.78
N ALA A 134 -5.32 -22.15 -65.08
CA ALA A 134 -4.70 -20.94 -64.55
C ALA A 134 -5.62 -20.27 -63.53
N LEU A 135 -5.05 -19.87 -62.39
CA LEU A 135 -5.72 -19.09 -61.35
C LEU A 135 -5.99 -17.67 -61.89
N VAL A 136 -7.20 -17.40 -62.35
CA VAL A 136 -7.60 -16.05 -62.76
C VAL A 136 -8.02 -15.29 -61.51
N ILE A 137 -7.05 -14.61 -60.88
CA ILE A 137 -7.35 -13.51 -59.95
C ILE A 137 -7.88 -12.37 -60.82
N PRO A 138 -9.04 -11.75 -60.51
CA PRO A 138 -9.54 -10.61 -61.28
C PRO A 138 -8.43 -9.58 -61.43
N SER A 139 -8.08 -9.24 -62.67
CA SER A 139 -6.99 -8.35 -63.08
C SER A 139 -7.07 -6.91 -62.53
N ASN A 140 -8.08 -6.64 -61.72
CA ASN A 140 -8.27 -5.43 -60.93
C ASN A 140 -7.39 -5.45 -59.66
N VAL A 141 -6.79 -6.59 -59.31
CA VAL A 141 -5.87 -6.76 -58.18
C VAL A 141 -4.53 -7.25 -58.70
N GLY A 142 -3.69 -6.28 -59.08
CA GLY A 142 -2.24 -6.38 -59.09
C GLY A 142 -1.65 -7.60 -59.80
N SER A 143 -1.51 -7.50 -61.12
CA SER A 143 -0.32 -8.05 -61.76
C SER A 143 0.92 -7.49 -61.04
N GLU A 144 1.80 -8.40 -60.64
CA GLU A 144 3.14 -8.20 -60.06
C GLU A 144 3.26 -8.24 -58.51
N VAL A 145 3.93 -9.31 -58.07
CA VAL A 145 4.77 -9.41 -56.86
C VAL A 145 4.05 -9.58 -55.52
N GLY A 146 4.05 -10.85 -55.05
CA GLY A 146 4.18 -11.22 -53.64
C GLY A 146 3.26 -10.50 -52.65
N VAL A 147 1.96 -10.78 -52.70
CA VAL A 147 1.00 -10.23 -51.73
C VAL A 147 1.23 -10.85 -50.35
N LYS A 148 1.97 -10.13 -49.51
CA LYS A 148 1.93 -10.29 -48.05
C LYS A 148 0.49 -9.98 -47.60
N LEU A 149 -0.28 -11.03 -47.31
CA LEU A 149 -1.72 -10.97 -46.95
C LEU A 149 -2.04 -10.14 -45.68
N LYS A 150 -1.04 -9.57 -44.98
CA LYS A 150 -1.25 -8.69 -43.82
C LYS A 150 -1.36 -7.20 -44.17
N ASP A 151 -0.75 -6.75 -45.27
CA ASP A 151 -0.81 -5.36 -45.74
C ASP A 151 -1.70 -5.21 -46.99
N SER A 152 -2.45 -6.28 -47.30
CA SER A 152 -3.22 -6.38 -48.52
C SER A 152 -4.48 -5.54 -48.40
N ARG A 153 -4.72 -4.67 -49.39
CA ARG A 153 -5.96 -3.90 -49.58
C ARG A 153 -7.22 -4.76 -49.67
N LEU A 154 -7.09 -6.09 -49.67
CA LEU A 154 -8.14 -7.09 -49.46
C LEU A 154 -8.67 -7.15 -48.01
N SER A 155 -7.91 -6.62 -47.05
CA SER A 155 -8.33 -6.44 -45.65
C SER A 155 -9.12 -5.15 -45.45
N ASP A 156 -9.05 -4.24 -46.43
CA ASP A 156 -9.87 -3.03 -46.49
C ASP A 156 -11.29 -3.47 -46.84
N ASP A 157 -12.27 -3.06 -46.03
CA ASP A 157 -13.69 -3.46 -46.15
C ASP A 157 -14.24 -3.31 -47.58
N GLY A 158 -13.63 -2.43 -48.37
CA GLY A 158 -13.99 -2.15 -49.76
C GLY A 158 -13.86 -3.32 -50.74
N PHE A 159 -12.94 -4.28 -50.52
CA PHE A 159 -12.69 -5.39 -51.48
C PHE A 159 -13.13 -6.77 -50.98
N LEU A 160 -13.76 -6.83 -49.80
CA LEU A 160 -14.16 -8.09 -49.16
C LEU A 160 -15.14 -8.91 -50.03
N PHE A 161 -15.92 -8.24 -50.89
CA PHE A 161 -16.85 -8.89 -51.84
C PHE A 161 -16.14 -9.76 -52.88
N MET A 162 -14.86 -9.52 -53.17
CA MET A 162 -14.09 -10.32 -54.13
C MET A 162 -13.88 -11.75 -53.64
N LEU A 163 -14.01 -12.02 -52.34
CA LEU A 163 -13.90 -13.36 -51.72
C LEU A 163 -15.02 -14.32 -52.17
N GLY A 164 -16.11 -13.79 -52.71
CA GLY A 164 -17.23 -14.56 -53.24
C GLY A 164 -18.25 -14.99 -52.18
N GLU A 165 -19.47 -15.24 -52.66
CA GLU A 165 -20.65 -15.53 -51.84
C GLU A 165 -20.44 -16.71 -50.87
N ASN A 166 -19.92 -17.83 -51.35
CA ASN A 166 -19.80 -19.06 -50.57
C ASN A 166 -18.83 -18.90 -49.39
N TYR A 167 -17.69 -18.25 -49.62
CA TYR A 167 -16.68 -18.01 -48.58
C TYR A 167 -17.21 -17.05 -47.52
N LEU A 168 -17.82 -15.93 -47.95
CA LEU A 168 -18.37 -14.93 -47.05
C LEU A 168 -19.50 -15.51 -46.19
N LEU A 169 -20.40 -16.31 -46.78
CA LEU A 169 -21.47 -16.98 -46.05
C LEU A 169 -20.92 -17.99 -45.02
N ALA A 170 -19.92 -18.77 -45.38
CA ALA A 170 -19.25 -19.68 -44.44
C ALA A 170 -18.62 -18.91 -43.28
N GLN A 171 -17.94 -17.79 -43.56
CA GLN A 171 -17.32 -16.95 -42.53
C GLN A 171 -18.37 -16.31 -41.61
N ILE A 172 -19.49 -15.81 -42.14
CA ILE A 172 -20.60 -15.27 -41.35
C ILE A 172 -21.19 -16.37 -40.45
N ASN A 173 -21.43 -17.57 -40.98
CA ASN A 173 -21.99 -18.69 -40.22
C ASN A 173 -21.07 -19.10 -39.08
N VAL A 174 -19.75 -19.16 -39.32
CA VAL A 174 -18.74 -19.45 -38.29
C VAL A 174 -18.73 -18.36 -37.22
N LEU A 175 -18.78 -17.08 -37.59
CA LEU A 175 -18.73 -15.97 -36.63
C LEU A 175 -20.04 -15.81 -35.83
N LYS A 176 -21.20 -16.13 -36.41
CA LYS A 176 -22.49 -16.12 -35.70
C LYS A 176 -22.70 -17.34 -34.82
N GLY A 177 -22.17 -18.50 -35.23
CA GLY A 177 -22.37 -19.78 -34.53
C GLY A 177 -21.41 -20.05 -33.38
N ASN A 178 -20.28 -19.33 -33.29
CA ASN A 178 -19.22 -19.57 -32.30
C ASN A 178 -19.12 -18.47 -31.24
N LYS A 179 -18.61 -18.83 -30.07
CA LYS A 179 -18.35 -17.89 -28.97
C LYS A 179 -17.21 -16.93 -29.34
N VAL A 180 -17.36 -15.65 -28.97
CA VAL A 180 -16.32 -14.62 -29.15
C VAL A 180 -15.05 -15.04 -28.41
N ILE A 181 -13.92 -15.04 -29.13
CA ILE A 181 -12.60 -15.27 -28.56
C ILE A 181 -12.05 -13.90 -28.13
N TYR A 182 -11.83 -13.73 -26.83
CA TYR A 182 -11.31 -12.49 -26.28
C TYR A 182 -9.76 -12.45 -26.37
N PRO A 183 -9.15 -11.25 -26.34
CA PRO A 183 -7.71 -11.10 -26.27
C PRO A 183 -7.12 -11.77 -25.03
N GLU A 184 -5.85 -12.17 -25.07
CA GLU A 184 -5.13 -12.80 -23.95
C GLU A 184 -5.28 -12.02 -22.63
N ALA A 185 -5.21 -10.68 -22.71
CA ALA A 185 -5.34 -9.79 -21.57
C ALA A 185 -6.67 -9.94 -20.81
N TYR A 186 -7.76 -10.38 -21.47
CA TYR A 186 -9.04 -10.66 -20.84
C TYR A 186 -8.93 -11.85 -19.87
N TYR A 187 -8.31 -12.93 -20.31
CA TYR A 187 -8.13 -14.15 -19.51
C TYR A 187 -7.12 -13.91 -18.39
N GLN A 188 -6.02 -13.22 -18.68
CA GLN A 188 -5.06 -12.80 -17.64
C GLN A 188 -5.72 -11.94 -16.55
N ALA A 189 -6.61 -11.02 -16.94
CA ALA A 189 -7.35 -10.21 -15.97
C ALA A 189 -8.27 -11.09 -15.10
N SER A 190 -8.93 -12.09 -15.69
CA SER A 190 -9.76 -13.04 -14.92
C SER A 190 -8.93 -13.81 -13.89
N LEU A 191 -7.81 -14.40 -14.31
CA LEU A 191 -6.93 -15.16 -13.42
C LEU A 191 -6.41 -14.29 -12.27
N LYS A 192 -6.00 -13.05 -12.56
CA LYS A 192 -5.54 -12.11 -11.52
C LYS A 192 -6.65 -11.74 -10.54
N ILE A 193 -7.88 -11.56 -11.01
CA ILE A 193 -9.04 -11.31 -10.12
C ILE A 193 -9.24 -12.51 -9.19
N ASP A 194 -9.18 -13.73 -9.73
CA ASP A 194 -9.41 -14.95 -8.95
C ASP A 194 -8.33 -15.13 -7.87
N LEU A 195 -7.05 -14.96 -8.24
CA LEU A 195 -5.91 -15.02 -7.30
C LEU A 195 -6.02 -13.95 -6.20
N LEU A 196 -6.34 -12.71 -6.55
CA LEU A 196 -6.47 -11.63 -5.57
C LEU A 196 -7.69 -11.83 -4.65
N SER A 197 -8.76 -12.41 -5.17
CA SER A 197 -9.96 -12.73 -4.40
C SER A 197 -9.72 -13.89 -3.42
N ASP A 198 -8.91 -14.87 -3.81
CA ASP A 198 -8.45 -15.95 -2.94
C ASP A 198 -7.53 -15.43 -1.82
N LEU A 199 -6.64 -14.49 -2.12
CA LEU A 199 -5.82 -13.80 -1.11
C LEU A 199 -6.67 -13.04 -0.09
N LEU A 200 -7.72 -12.33 -0.52
CA LEU A 200 -8.66 -11.69 0.40
C LEU A 200 -9.44 -12.69 1.28
N SER A 201 -9.75 -13.88 0.76
CA SER A 201 -10.44 -14.91 1.52
C SER A 201 -9.57 -15.46 2.66
N ASN A 202 -8.25 -15.42 2.51
CA ASN A 202 -7.27 -15.90 3.50
C ASN A 202 -6.70 -14.78 4.40
N LYS A 203 -7.40 -13.64 4.52
CA LYS A 203 -6.93 -12.43 5.23
C LYS A 203 -6.51 -12.64 6.69
N GLU A 204 -7.05 -13.64 7.37
CA GLU A 204 -6.79 -13.89 8.80
C GLU A 204 -5.37 -14.41 9.07
N ASN A 205 -4.67 -14.91 8.04
CA ASN A 205 -3.31 -15.46 8.15
C ASN A 205 -2.19 -14.48 7.80
N LEU A 206 -2.52 -13.21 7.54
CA LEU A 206 -1.53 -12.20 7.16
C LEU A 206 -0.77 -11.71 8.40
N ILE A 207 0.40 -12.33 8.65
CA ILE A 207 1.32 -11.92 9.72
C ILE A 207 2.25 -10.84 9.16
N PHE A 208 2.08 -9.59 9.62
CA PHE A 208 2.96 -8.48 9.30
C PHE A 208 3.84 -8.12 10.49
N ASP A 209 5.16 -8.10 10.28
CA ASP A 209 6.09 -7.52 11.22
C ASP A 209 6.26 -6.02 10.92
N THR A 210 5.80 -5.18 11.84
CA THR A 210 5.84 -3.71 11.72
C THR A 210 7.20 -3.13 12.14
N PHE A 211 7.99 -3.89 12.90
CA PHE A 211 9.37 -3.57 13.25
C PHE A 211 10.12 -4.83 13.72
N HIS A 212 11.45 -4.73 13.81
CA HIS A 212 12.29 -5.71 14.49
C HIS A 212 13.03 -5.08 15.68
N TYR A 213 13.10 -5.79 16.81
CA TYR A 213 13.90 -5.36 17.96
C TYR A 213 15.38 -5.57 17.67
N GLN A 214 16.17 -4.51 17.79
CA GLN A 214 17.61 -4.66 17.99
C GLN A 214 17.95 -4.86 19.47
N SER A 215 17.22 -4.16 20.35
CA SER A 215 17.34 -4.27 21.81
C SER A 215 15.94 -4.26 22.42
N SER A 216 15.58 -5.30 23.16
CA SER A 216 14.32 -5.36 23.90
C SER A 216 14.30 -4.35 25.06
N PRO A 217 13.11 -3.96 25.58
CA PRO A 217 13.01 -3.04 26.72
C PRO A 217 13.81 -3.50 27.94
N SER A 218 14.90 -2.80 28.24
CA SER A 218 15.81 -3.12 29.35
C SER A 218 15.23 -2.72 30.70
N PHE A 219 15.49 -3.53 31.74
CA PHE A 219 15.18 -3.17 33.11
C PHE A 219 16.24 -2.18 33.65
N PRO A 220 15.86 -0.94 34.04
CA PRO A 220 16.84 0.06 34.46
C PRO A 220 17.35 -0.25 35.87
N LEU A 221 18.65 -0.51 35.98
CA LEU A 221 19.32 -0.81 37.25
C LEU A 221 19.69 0.45 38.06
N GLN A 222 19.68 1.63 37.43
CA GLN A 222 20.02 2.91 38.05
C GLN A 222 18.95 3.96 37.74
N ARG A 223 18.69 4.86 38.71
CA ARG A 223 17.77 5.99 38.53
C ARG A 223 18.40 7.04 37.61
N ASP A 224 17.62 7.54 36.66
CA ASP A 224 18.07 8.60 35.75
C ASP A 224 18.34 9.93 36.49
N LYS A 225 17.39 10.41 37.29
CA LYS A 225 17.48 11.71 37.99
C LYS A 225 16.63 11.75 39.27
N PRO A 226 16.98 12.59 40.27
CA PRO A 226 18.26 13.29 40.45
C PRO A 226 19.35 12.36 41.01
N ARG A 227 20.61 12.61 40.60
CA ARG A 227 21.78 11.83 41.07
C ARG A 227 22.03 12.11 42.55
N ARG A 228 22.16 11.08 43.39
CA ARG A 228 22.39 11.23 44.84
C ARG A 228 23.58 12.13 45.16
N ALA A 229 24.68 12.00 44.40
CA ALA A 229 25.85 12.86 44.54
C ALA A 229 25.55 14.35 44.31
N LEU A 230 24.68 14.66 43.34
CA LEU A 230 24.31 16.05 43.03
C LEU A 230 23.41 16.64 44.14
N ILE A 231 22.50 15.83 44.70
CA ILE A 231 21.69 16.23 45.87
C ILE A 231 22.59 16.52 47.07
N VAL A 232 23.56 15.65 47.35
CA VAL A 232 24.50 15.82 48.46
C VAL A 232 25.36 17.07 48.26
N LEU A 233 25.86 17.30 47.04
CA LEU A 233 26.70 18.46 46.73
C LEU A 233 25.93 19.77 46.91
N ILE A 234 24.71 19.87 46.37
CA ILE A 234 23.86 21.05 46.55
C ILE A 234 23.47 21.23 48.02
N GLY A 235 23.07 20.15 48.71
CA GLY A 235 22.71 20.21 50.12
C GLY A 235 23.85 20.69 51.01
N THR A 236 25.06 20.20 50.76
CA THR A 236 26.26 20.61 51.51
C THR A 236 26.60 22.08 51.25
N PHE A 237 26.54 22.51 49.98
CA PHE A 237 26.84 23.89 49.61
C PHE A 237 25.81 24.87 50.19
N SER A 238 24.51 24.56 50.05
CA SER A 238 23.43 25.37 50.62
C SER A 238 23.46 25.40 52.15
N GLY A 239 23.71 24.25 52.80
CA GLY A 239 23.86 24.18 54.26
C GLY A 239 25.07 24.96 54.76
N GLY A 240 26.19 24.91 54.04
CA GLY A 240 27.39 25.69 54.36
C GLY A 240 27.14 27.19 54.29
N VAL A 241 26.51 27.68 53.22
CA VAL A 241 26.18 29.11 53.07
C VAL A 241 25.23 29.59 54.18
N LEU A 242 24.17 28.82 54.48
CA LEU A 242 23.24 29.15 55.56
C LEU A 242 23.92 29.13 56.94
N GLY A 243 24.79 28.16 57.21
CA GLY A 243 25.55 28.08 58.45
C GLY A 243 26.47 29.29 58.66
N ILE A 244 27.17 29.71 57.60
CA ILE A 244 28.02 30.91 57.63
C ILE A 244 27.17 32.17 57.91
N LEU A 245 26.02 32.30 57.25
CA LEU A 245 25.11 33.45 57.47
C LEU A 245 24.61 33.52 58.92
N VAL A 246 24.22 32.39 59.52
CA VAL A 246 23.76 32.35 60.92
C VAL A 246 24.89 32.70 61.87
N ALA A 247 26.10 32.18 61.65
CA ALA A 247 27.27 32.50 62.47
C ALA A 247 27.65 33.98 62.40
N LEU A 248 27.65 34.58 61.20
CA LEU A 248 27.88 36.02 61.02
C LEU A 248 26.78 36.87 61.66
N PHE A 249 25.53 36.44 61.59
CA PHE A 249 24.41 37.15 62.21
C PHE A 249 24.50 37.12 63.74
N MET A 250 24.78 35.97 64.33
CA MET A 250 24.96 35.83 65.78
C MET A 250 26.14 36.67 66.29
N THR A 251 27.29 36.56 65.64
CA THR A 251 28.49 37.34 66.00
C THR A 251 28.27 38.85 65.83
N ALA A 252 27.55 39.28 64.80
CA ALA A 252 27.19 40.70 64.63
C ALA A 252 26.24 41.22 65.72
N LEU A 253 25.28 40.41 66.20
CA LEU A 253 24.40 40.79 67.31
C LEU A 253 25.16 40.89 68.64
N GLU A 254 26.10 39.98 68.90
CA GLU A 254 26.95 40.03 70.09
C GLU A 254 27.88 41.24 70.08
N ALA A 255 28.54 41.52 68.94
CA ALA A 255 29.39 42.70 68.77
C ALA A 255 28.63 44.01 68.96
N ARG A 256 27.34 44.04 68.60
CA ARG A 256 26.48 45.21 68.82
C ARG A 256 26.10 45.38 70.30
N LYS A 257 25.92 44.29 71.06
CA LYS A 257 25.68 44.33 72.51
C LYS A 257 26.90 44.83 73.30
N THR A 258 28.12 44.45 72.91
CA THR A 258 29.34 44.92 73.58
C THR A 258 29.71 46.37 73.28
N ARG A 259 29.28 46.94 72.14
CA ARG A 259 29.45 48.38 71.84
C ARG A 259 28.43 49.30 72.52
N LEU A 260 27.36 48.75 73.10
CA LEU A 260 26.29 49.49 73.78
C LEU A 260 26.38 49.41 75.31
N ARG A 261 27.44 48.79 75.85
CA ARG A 261 27.86 48.85 77.24
C ARG A 261 29.12 49.69 77.35
#